data_AF-A0A2M9PCC7-F1
#
_entry.id   AF-A0A2M9PCC7-F1
#
_cell.length_a   1.000
_cell.length_b   1.000
_cell.length_c   1.000
_cell.angle_alpha   90.00
_cell.angle_beta   90.00
_cell.angle_gamma   90.00
#
_symmetry.space_group_name_H-M   'P 1'
#
loop_
_entity.id
_entity.type
_entity.pdbx_description
1 polymer ?
#
loop_
_entity_poly.entity_id
_entity_poly.type
_entity_poly.pdbx_seq_one_letter_code
_entity_poly.pdbx_strand_id
1 'polypeptide(L)'
;MMPEFFVISPQKASSLRTATAPDADLAEPGHALDPRRIEAGEHAGKYAVPTRCLGDRAFERLADRFEGLVVADLEISEAWPAMEEE
;
A
#
# COMPACT_ATOMS: atom_id res chain seq x y z
N MET A 1 8.39 -15.10 -9.61
CA MET A 1 7.76 -13.78 -9.84
C MET A 1 8.34 -12.83 -8.80
N MET A 2 8.63 -11.57 -9.15
CA MET A 2 9.02 -10.61 -8.10
C MET A 2 7.73 -10.12 -7.43
N PRO A 3 7.68 -10.05 -6.10
CA PRO A 3 6.48 -9.67 -5.38
C PRO A 3 6.05 -8.24 -5.69
N GLU A 4 4.78 -8.09 -6.06
CA GLU A 4 4.22 -6.83 -6.52
C GLU A 4 3.72 -5.91 -5.38
N PHE A 5 3.53 -6.45 -4.17
CA PHE A 5 2.92 -5.71 -3.06
C PHE A 5 3.64 -5.88 -1.71
N PHE A 6 3.57 -4.81 -0.92
CA PHE A 6 3.80 -4.84 0.52
C PHE A 6 2.47 -4.98 1.25
N VAL A 7 2.42 -5.89 2.21
CA VAL A 7 1.30 -6.05 3.14
C VAL A 7 1.62 -5.32 4.44
N ILE A 8 0.72 -4.43 4.82
CA ILE A 8 0.88 -3.52 5.95
C ILE A 8 -0.33 -3.58 6.89
N SER A 9 -0.11 -3.28 8.16
CA SER A 9 -1.19 -3.21 9.14
C SER A 9 -2.10 -1.99 8.91
N PRO A 10 -3.35 -2.00 9.40
CA PRO A 10 -4.24 -0.84 9.30
C PRO A 10 -3.66 0.45 9.88
N GLN A 11 -2.89 0.34 10.98
CA GLN A 11 -2.24 1.47 11.63
C GLN A 11 -1.17 2.09 10.73
N LYS A 12 -0.37 1.25 10.05
CA LYS A 12 0.67 1.69 9.13
C LYS A 12 0.09 2.26 7.84
N ALA A 13 -1.03 1.69 7.36
CA ALA A 13 -1.79 2.24 6.24
C ALA A 13 -2.33 3.65 6.53
N SER A 14 -2.91 3.86 7.71
CA SER A 14 -3.37 5.18 8.15
C SER A 14 -2.22 6.18 8.23
N SER A 15 -1.10 5.77 8.84
CA SER A 15 0.12 6.58 8.96
C SER A 15 0.67 7.02 7.60
N LEU A 16 0.70 6.12 6.61
CA LEU A 16 1.13 6.44 5.25
C LEU A 16 0.17 7.41 4.57
N ARG A 17 -1.15 7.17 4.62
CA ARG A 17 -2.15 8.10 4.06
C ARG A 17 -1.98 9.51 4.58
N THR A 18 -1.81 9.66 5.90
CA THR A 18 -1.59 10.98 6.51
C THR A 18 -0.27 11.60 6.07
N ALA A 19 0.81 10.81 5.99
CA ALA A 19 2.13 11.31 5.60
C ALA A 19 2.21 11.74 4.12
N THR A 20 1.38 11.14 3.25
CA THR A 20 1.31 11.45 1.82
C THR A 20 0.08 12.27 1.43
N ALA A 21 -0.69 12.76 2.40
CA ALA A 21 -1.83 13.64 2.12
C ALA A 21 -1.33 14.97 1.53
N PRO A 22 -2.03 15.58 0.56
CA PRO A 22 -1.55 16.77 -0.16
C PRO A 22 -1.23 17.99 0.72
N ASP A 23 -1.78 18.06 1.94
CA ASP A 23 -1.49 19.10 2.94
C ASP A 23 -0.30 18.76 3.87
N ALA A 24 0.30 17.57 3.75
CA ALA A 24 1.48 17.21 4.52
C ALA A 24 2.73 17.83 3.87
N ASP A 25 3.65 18.39 4.68
CA ASP A 25 4.93 18.98 4.24
C ASP A 25 5.81 18.07 3.37
N LEU A 26 5.48 16.78 3.30
CA LEU A 26 6.23 15.74 2.59
C LEU A 26 5.54 15.24 1.31
N ALA A 27 4.28 15.61 1.05
CA ALA A 27 3.53 15.14 -0.10
C ALA A 27 3.59 16.15 -1.23
N GLU A 28 4.10 15.74 -2.39
CA GLU A 28 3.85 16.50 -3.61
C GLU A 28 2.38 16.33 -4.03
N PRO A 29 1.67 17.40 -4.40
CA PRO A 29 0.28 17.31 -4.83
C PRO A 29 0.16 16.34 -6.02
N GLY A 30 -0.54 15.22 -5.81
CA GLY A 30 -0.69 14.13 -6.78
C GLY A 30 -0.01 12.81 -6.41
N HIS A 31 0.80 12.78 -5.36
CA HIS A 31 1.55 11.58 -4.92
C HIS A 31 0.98 10.92 -3.66
N ALA A 32 -0.31 11.06 -3.38
CA ALA A 32 -0.93 10.40 -2.24
C ALA A 32 -0.89 8.87 -2.38
N LEU A 33 -0.28 8.18 -1.41
CA LEU A 33 -0.39 6.73 -1.30
C LEU A 33 -1.73 6.39 -0.65
N ASP A 34 -2.54 5.63 -1.39
CA ASP A 34 -3.75 5.01 -0.85
C ASP A 34 -3.57 3.49 -0.81
N PRO A 35 -3.11 2.93 0.33
CA PRO A 35 -3.05 1.48 0.51
C PRO A 35 -4.43 0.87 0.33
N ARG A 36 -4.56 -0.16 -0.51
CA ARG A 36 -5.84 -0.83 -0.74
C ARG A 36 -6.05 -1.91 0.32
N ARG A 37 -7.22 -1.94 0.97
CA ARG A 37 -7.56 -3.00 1.93
C ARG A 37 -7.70 -4.33 1.19
N ILE A 38 -7.12 -5.40 1.71
CA ILE A 38 -7.23 -6.76 1.16
C ILE A 38 -8.55 -7.37 1.68
N GLU A 39 -9.38 -7.85 0.77
CA GLU A 39 -10.74 -8.31 1.09
C GLU A 39 -10.80 -9.81 1.40
N ALA A 40 -9.93 -10.62 0.80
CA ALA A 40 -9.93 -12.07 0.97
C ALA A 40 -8.51 -12.68 1.00
N GLY A 41 -8.43 -13.98 1.34
CA GLY A 41 -7.17 -14.72 1.46
C GLY A 41 -6.47 -14.60 2.82
N GLU A 42 -5.22 -15.07 2.91
CA GLU A 42 -4.42 -15.11 4.15
C GLU A 42 -4.19 -13.72 4.77
N HIS A 43 -4.27 -12.67 3.95
CA HIS A 43 -3.99 -11.29 4.35
C HIS A 43 -5.25 -10.42 4.45
N ALA A 44 -6.44 -11.04 4.41
CA ALA A 44 -7.72 -10.34 4.57
C ALA A 44 -7.71 -9.41 5.80
N GLY A 45 -8.20 -8.18 5.63
CA GLY A 45 -8.23 -7.15 6.67
C GLY A 45 -6.93 -6.36 6.84
N LYS A 46 -5.83 -6.75 6.19
CA LYS A 46 -4.61 -5.94 6.05
C LYS A 46 -4.72 -5.03 4.82
N TYR A 47 -3.65 -4.29 4.53
CA TYR A 47 -3.59 -3.36 3.40
C TYR A 47 -2.40 -3.67 2.51
N ALA A 48 -2.55 -3.45 1.20
CA ALA A 48 -1.53 -3.64 0.20
C ALA A 48 -1.05 -2.30 -0.36
N VAL A 49 0.27 -2.15 -0.54
CA VAL A 49 0.90 -1.02 -1.26
C VAL A 49 1.82 -1.56 -2.33
N PRO A 50 1.81 -1.04 -3.57
CA PRO A 50 2.70 -1.52 -4.64
C PRO A 50 4.18 -1.37 -4.27
N THR A 51 5.01 -2.39 -4.49
CA THR A 51 6.45 -2.35 -4.15
C THR A 51 7.21 -1.28 -4.94
N ARG A 52 6.71 -0.90 -6.13
CA ARG A 52 7.25 0.20 -6.95
C ARG A 52 7.34 1.55 -6.23
N CYS A 53 6.57 1.77 -5.15
CA CYS A 53 6.65 3.02 -4.39
C CYS A 53 8.02 3.22 -3.73
N LEU A 54 8.78 2.16 -3.46
CA LEU A 54 10.14 2.29 -2.93
C LEU A 54 11.13 2.91 -3.92
N GLY A 55 10.87 2.78 -5.22
CA GLY A 55 11.70 3.35 -6.27
C GLY A 55 11.25 4.73 -6.75
N ASP A 56 10.15 5.25 -6.20
CA ASP A 56 9.60 6.55 -6.60
C ASP A 56 10.22 7.67 -5.76
N ARG A 57 10.74 8.70 -6.43
CA ARG A 57 11.35 9.87 -5.78
C ARG A 57 10.40 10.59 -4.83
N ALA A 58 9.10 10.55 -5.11
CA ALA A 58 8.10 11.15 -4.24
C ALA A 58 8.07 10.52 -2.84
N PHE A 59 8.54 9.29 -2.68
CA PHE A 59 8.53 8.56 -1.41
C PHE A 59 9.92 8.34 -0.80
N GLU A 60 11.00 8.87 -1.41
CA GLU A 60 12.37 8.71 -0.89
C GLU A 60 12.49 9.19 0.57
N ARG A 61 11.83 10.29 0.93
CA ARG A 61 11.82 10.83 2.31
C ARG A 61 10.98 10.01 3.30
N LEU A 62 10.17 9.09 2.78
CA LEU A 62 9.35 8.18 3.55
C LEU A 62 9.92 6.76 3.52
N ALA A 63 11.11 6.53 2.96
CA ALA A 63 11.76 5.22 2.87
C ALA A 63 11.77 4.47 4.22
N ASP A 64 12.10 5.15 5.32
CA ASP A 64 12.07 4.58 6.68
C ASP A 64 10.68 4.09 7.09
N ARG A 65 9.59 4.71 6.59
CA ARG A 65 8.22 4.24 6.84
C ARG A 65 7.96 2.91 6.14
N PHE A 66 8.68 2.57 5.08
CA PHE A 66 8.58 1.29 4.39
C PHE A 66 9.52 0.22 4.96
N GLU A 67 10.35 0.55 5.95
CA GLU A 67 11.18 -0.43 6.63
C GLU A 67 10.31 -1.43 7.41
N GLY A 68 10.72 -2.71 7.38
CA GLY A 68 10.04 -3.80 8.08
C GLY A 68 8.66 -4.17 7.55
N LEU A 69 8.31 -3.73 6.33
CA LEU A 69 7.09 -4.17 5.67
C LEU A 69 7.20 -5.61 5.18
N VAL A 70 6.08 -6.34 5.24
CA VAL A 70 6.02 -7.71 4.74
C VAL A 70 5.84 -7.64 3.24
N VAL A 71 6.85 -8.09 2.51
CA VAL A 71 6.73 -8.32 1.06
C VAL A 71 5.84 -9.54 0.86
N ALA A 72 4.78 -9.42 0.07
CA ALA A 72 3.91 -10.53 -0.28
C ALA A 72 3.67 -10.58 -1.79
N ASP A 73 3.67 -11.79 -2.32
CA ASP A 73 3.17 -12.08 -3.66
C ASP A 73 1.65 -12.27 -3.51
N LEU A 74 0.87 -11.25 -3.87
CA LEU A 74 -0.59 -11.29 -3.79
C LEU A 74 -1.17 -11.63 -5.16
N GLU A 75 -1.97 -12.68 -5.24
CA GLU A 75 -2.83 -12.89 -6.39
C GLU A 75 -3.99 -11.87 -6.34
N ILE A 76 -4.11 -11.05 -7.38
CA ILE A 76 -5.05 -9.91 -7.40
C ILE A 76 -6.49 -10.40 -7.39
N SER A 77 -6.81 -11.48 -8.12
CA SER A 77 -8.17 -12.00 -8.20
C SER A 77 -8.64 -12.67 -6.91
N GLU A 78 -7.72 -13.20 -6.10
CA GLU A 78 -7.99 -13.69 -4.74
C GLU A 78 -8.08 -12.56 -3.71
N ALA A 79 -7.18 -11.57 -3.77
CA ALA A 79 -7.15 -10.46 -2.80
C ALA A 79 -8.32 -9.48 -2.98
N TRP A 80 -8.77 -9.31 -4.22
CA TRP A 80 -9.89 -8.47 -4.64
C TRP A 80 -10.74 -9.19 -5.69
N PRO A 81 -11.54 -10.17 -5.28
CA PRO A 81 -12.44 -10.84 -6.20
C PRO A 81 -13.36 -9.80 -6.86
N ALA A 82 -13.60 -9.98 -8.16
CA ALA A 82 -14.62 -9.19 -8.84
C ALA A 82 -15.94 -9.42 -8.11
N MET A 83 -16.60 -8.35 -7.65
CA MET A 83 -17.95 -8.49 -7.12
C MET A 83 -18.84 -8.87 -8.30
N GLU A 84 -19.57 -9.98 -8.19
CA GLU A 84 -20.62 -10.33 -9.16
C GLU A 84 -21.64 -9.17 -9.16
N GLU A 85 -21.77 -8.48 -10.29
CA GLU A 85 -22.82 -7.49 -10.50
C GLU A 85 -24.16 -8.24 -10.57
N GLU A 86 -24.94 -8.17 -9.49
CA GLU A 86 -26.35 -8.62 -9.45
C GLU A 86 -27.30 -7.60 -10.10
#